data_AF-A0A7C5VTM0-F1
#
_entry.id   AF-A0A7C5VTM0-F1
#
_cell.length_a   1.000
_cell.length_b   1.000
_cell.length_c   1.000
_cell.angle_alpha   90.00
_cell.angle_beta   90.00
_cell.angle_gamma   90.00
#
_symmetry.space_group_name_H-M   'P 1'
#
loop_
_entity.id
_entity.type
_entity.pdbx_description
1 polymer ?
#
loop_
_entity_poly.entity_id
_entity_poly.type
_entity_poly.pdbx_seq_one_letter_code
_entity_poly.pdbx_strand_id
1 'polypeptide(L)' 'QGMSNKEIAEALFITEQTVKNHMTSILRKLGAQDRVDAILAAVRHGWVAITPSRSSVALSA' A
#
# COMPACT_ATOMS: atom_id res chain seq x y z
N GLN A 1 -4.53 -4.21 1.37
CA GLN A 1 -5.36 -3.97 0.18
C GLN A 1 -4.52 -3.29 -0.88
N GLY A 2 -4.73 -3.59 -2.17
CA GLY A 2 -3.93 -3.04 -3.28
C GLY A 2 -4.61 -1.85 -3.96
N MET A 3 -4.82 -0.74 -3.25
CA MET A 3 -5.48 0.44 -3.83
C MET A 3 -4.56 1.19 -4.80
N SER A 4 -5.14 1.69 -5.88
CA SER A 4 -4.56 2.67 -6.80
C SER A 4 -4.42 4.05 -6.13
N ASN A 5 -3.57 4.91 -6.69
CA ASN A 5 -3.41 6.27 -6.16
C ASN A 5 -4.71 7.09 -6.22
N LYS A 6 -5.56 6.83 -7.22
CA LYS A 6 -6.87 7.48 -7.36
C LYS A 6 -7.82 7.04 -6.25
N GLU A 7 -7.93 5.75 -5.97
CA GLU A 7 -8.77 5.24 -4.88
C GLU A 7 -8.28 5.73 -3.51
N ILE A 8 -6.96 5.83 -3.30
CA ILE A 8 -6.39 6.40 -2.06
C ILE A 8 -6.75 7.89 -1.95
N ALA A 9 -6.63 8.64 -3.05
CA ALA A 9 -6.94 10.06 -3.10
C ALA A 9 -8.41 10.33 -2.75
N GLU A 10 -9.33 9.55 -3.33
CA GLU A 10 -10.76 9.60 -3.04
C GLU A 10 -11.05 9.27 -1.57
N ALA A 11 -10.47 8.20 -1.03
CA ALA A 11 -10.68 7.79 0.36
C ALA A 11 -10.14 8.80 1.39
N LEU A 12 -9.10 9.55 1.04
CA LEU A 12 -8.44 10.52 1.92
C LEU A 12 -8.83 11.99 1.62
N PHE A 13 -9.73 12.24 0.67
CA PHE A 13 -10.15 13.58 0.24
C PHE A 13 -8.97 14.50 -0.16
N ILE A 14 -7.98 13.95 -0.85
CA ILE A 14 -6.81 14.68 -1.38
C ILE A 14 -6.65 14.42 -2.89
N THR A 15 -5.73 15.13 -3.54
CA THR A 15 -5.45 14.88 -4.97
C THR A 15 -4.56 13.66 -5.16
N GLU A 16 -4.63 13.02 -6.34
CA GLU A 16 -3.73 11.93 -6.71
C GLU A 16 -2.25 12.38 -6.69
N GLN A 17 -1.97 13.64 -7.04
CA GLN A 17 -0.62 14.20 -6.96
C GLN A 17 -0.12 14.29 -5.51
N THR A 18 -0.99 14.63 -4.56
CA THR A 18 -0.66 14.61 -3.13
C THR A 18 -0.30 13.20 -2.67
N VAL A 19 -1.03 12.17 -3.11
CA VAL A 19 -0.70 10.76 -2.84
C VAL A 19 0.68 10.39 -3.40
N LYS A 20 0.97 10.78 -4.65
CA LYS A 20 2.30 10.56 -5.27
C LYS A 20 3.42 11.21 -4.46
N ASN A 21 3.23 12.44 -4.00
CA ASN A 21 4.21 13.16 -3.18
C ASN A 21 4.46 12.47 -1.82
N HIS A 22 3.39 11.96 -1.19
CA HIS A 22 3.52 11.15 0.02
C HIS A 22 4.27 9.85 -0.26
N MET A 23 3.96 9.16 -1.36
CA MET A 23 4.67 7.93 -1.74
C MET A 23 6.17 8.19 -1.91
N THR A 24 6.57 9.20 -2.69
CA THR A 24 7.97 9.60 -2.85
C THR A 24 8.65 9.86 -1.50
N SER A 25 7.96 10.53 -0.58
CA SER A 25 8.48 10.81 0.76
C SER A 25 8.63 9.55 1.61
N ILE A 26 7.67 8.61 1.52
CA ILE A 26 7.71 7.31 2.21
C ILE A 26 8.88 6.48 1.69
N LEU A 27 9.00 6.32 0.36
CA LEU A 27 10.08 5.56 -0.26
C LEU A 27 11.45 6.10 0.19
N ARG A 28 11.63 7.42 0.13
CA ARG A 28 12.87 8.07 0.59
C ARG A 28 13.15 7.82 2.08
N LYS A 29 12.14 7.93 2.94
CA LYS A 29 12.30 7.72 4.40
C LYS A 29 12.61 6.27 4.75
N LEU A 30 12.15 5.32 3.95
CA LEU A 30 12.39 3.89 4.15
C LEU A 30 13.61 3.36 3.38
N GLY A 31 14.23 4.18 2.53
CA GLY A 31 15.29 3.72 1.63
C GLY A 31 14.81 2.67 0.62
N ALA A 32 13.51 2.68 0.30
CA ALA A 32 12.89 1.72 -0.62
C ALA A 32 12.94 2.22 -2.07
N GLN A 33 13.15 1.32 -3.04
CA GLN A 33 13.20 1.69 -4.45
C GLN A 33 11.82 1.78 -5.08
N ASP A 34 10.89 0.94 -4.62
CA ASP A 34 9.51 0.92 -5.08
C ASP A 34 8.51 0.62 -3.96
N ARG A 35 7.23 0.53 -4.33
CA ARG A 35 6.13 0.26 -3.41
C ARG A 35 6.23 -1.13 -2.77
N VAL A 36 6.75 -2.12 -3.48
CA VAL A 36 6.89 -3.49 -2.97
C VAL A 36 7.99 -3.52 -1.91
N ASP A 37 9.13 -2.90 -2.19
CA ASP A 37 10.23 -2.75 -1.22
C ASP A 37 9.77 -2.05 0.05
N ALA A 38 8.98 -0.98 -0.08
CA ALA A 38 8.43 -0.26 1.06
C ALA A 38 7.46 -1.11 1.89
N ILE A 39 6.62 -1.93 1.24
CA ILE A 39 5.75 -2.89 1.92
C ILE A 39 6.60 -3.91 2.69
N LEU A 40 7.63 -4.49 2.07
CA LEU A 40 8.51 -5.46 2.72
C LEU A 40 9.26 -4.83 3.90
N ALA A 41 9.73 -3.59 3.77
CA ALA A 41 10.34 -2.84 4.88
C ALA A 41 9.34 -2.66 6.03
N ALA A 42 8.12 -2.22 5.75
CA ALA A 42 7.08 -2.05 6.76
C ALA A 42 6.72 -3.37 7.48
N VAL A 43 6.72 -4.50 6.76
CA VAL A 43 6.51 -5.84 7.35
C VAL A 43 7.66 -6.22 8.26
N ARG A 44 8.92 -6.02 7.84
CA ARG A 44 10.10 -6.29 8.67
C ARG A 44 10.11 -5.44 9.94
N HIS A 45 9.60 -4.22 9.88
CA HIS A 45 9.45 -3.33 11.04
C HIS A 45 8.21 -3.64 11.89
N GLY A 46 7.33 -4.56 11.47
CA GLY A 46 6.10 -4.91 12.19
C GLY A 46 4.99 -3.86 12.11
N TRP A 47 5.05 -2.91 11.17
CA TRP A 47 4.02 -1.87 11.01
C TRP A 47 2.78 -2.36 10.27
N VAL A 48 2.94 -3.37 9.41
CA VAL A 48 1.86 -3.92 8.59
C VAL A 48 1.97 -5.44 8.57
N ALA A 49 0.83 -6.12 8.67
CA ALA A 49 0.72 -7.55 8.41
C ALA A 49 0.19 -7.78 6.98
N ILE A 50 0.80 -8.72 6.25
CA ILE A 50 0.27 -9.18 4.96
C ILE A 50 -0.77 -10.28 5.25
N THR A 51 -2.04 -9.90 5.24
CA THR A 51 -3.13 -10.88 5.28
C THR A 51 -3.50 -11.28 3.85
N PRO A 52 -3.41 -12.57 3.48
CA PRO A 52 -3.86 -13.02 2.17
C PRO A 52 -5.37 -12.78 2.04
N SER A 53 -5.78 -12.18 0.91
CA SER A 53 -7.20 -11.97 0.62
C SER A 53 -7.88 -13.31 0.37
N ARG A 54 -8.79 -13.74 1.26
CA ARG A 54 -9.52 -15.02 1.18
C ARG A 54 -10.55 -15.10 0.04
N SER A 55 -10.49 -14.22 -0.96
CA SER A 55 -11.60 -13.93 -1.87
C SER A 55 -11.85 -14.94 -3.00
N SER A 56 -11.42 -16.21 -2.87
CA SER A 56 -11.68 -17.21 -3.93
C SER A 56 -11.95 -18.65 -3.48
N VAL A 57 -12.11 -18.93 -2.18
CA VAL A 57 -12.27 -20.34 -1.70
C VAL A 57 -13.66 -20.62 -1.11
N ALA A 58 -14.66 -19.76 -1.34
CA ALA A 58 -16.00 -19.91 -0.74
C ALA A 58 -17.14 -20.11 -1.76
N LEU A 59 -16.88 -20.78 -2.90
CA LEU A 59 -17.92 -21.22 -3.84
C LEU A 59 -17.51 -22.57 -4.46
N SER A 60 -17.57 -23.68 -3.71
CA SER A 60 -17.54 -25.07 -4.25
C SER A 60 -17.86 -26.15 -3.19
N ALA A 61 -18.78 -25.90 -2.25
CA ALA A 61 -19.32 -26.97 -1.40
C ALA A 61 -20.82 -26.83 -1.24
#